data_AF-A0A6A4ZAT0-F1
#
_entry.id   AF-A0A6A4ZAT0-F1
#
_cell.length_a   1.000
_cell.length_b   1.000
_cell.length_c   1.000
_cell.angle_alpha   90.00
_cell.angle_beta   90.00
_cell.angle_gamma   90.00
#
_symmetry.space_group_name_H-M   'P 1'
#
loop_
_entity.id
_entity.type
_entity.pdbx_description
1 polymer ?
#
loop_
_entity_poly.entity_id
_entity_poly.type
_entity_poly.pdbx_seq_one_letter_code
_entity_poly.pdbx_strand_id
1 'polypeptide(L)'
;RENSHAHVNAAIFVVVNATNVVTASTIVFGGVGPDDTLVRCTQTENAIQDQVLTTASLQRTLDVLTNEVNNPDPFKGSVVRTFWYKTMLKAAPSLSSAALKSGVNELPRRVSGGQQVIPTHKDSAPVGNAIPKLSSNLLVSGEAKYVADMPPIPGLLYGALVFSTQAPKRVLQIDDAAARRMPGVVDVVTAGDIPGTNLVGDGTETLFVPIYGSSLYVGAALGLVLATSAVVAQEAASLVAVTYGVLDDDPFWSCVKAPIVTVEMARKANTFPEGDETNPNPMPLAGNDDHVVDKIANAPHQLKGKVDFGSQRHFYMEPQSTTVYPEEDQCYRVETSTQNPSGMQQVVAAVLK
;
A
#
# COMPACT_ATOMS: atom_id res chain seq x y z
N ARG A 1 9.17 -13.01 -4.55
CA ARG A 1 10.12 -13.80 -5.38
C ARG A 1 9.78 -13.65 -6.85
N GLU A 2 8.51 -13.81 -7.22
CA GLU A 2 8.02 -13.54 -8.56
C GLU A 2 7.00 -12.39 -8.50
N ASN A 3 6.73 -11.77 -9.65
CA ASN A 3 5.78 -10.66 -9.82
C ASN A 3 5.99 -9.48 -8.85
N SER A 4 7.26 -9.11 -8.64
CA SER A 4 7.67 -7.96 -7.83
C SER A 4 8.95 -7.39 -8.43
N HIS A 5 9.04 -6.07 -8.53
CA HIS A 5 10.27 -5.41 -8.94
C HIS A 5 11.40 -5.72 -7.95
N ALA A 6 12.60 -6.00 -8.46
CA ALA A 6 13.74 -6.26 -7.61
C ALA A 6 14.18 -4.97 -6.91
N HIS A 7 14.40 -5.03 -5.60
CA HIS A 7 15.04 -3.92 -4.86
C HIS A 7 16.47 -3.67 -5.32
N VAL A 8 17.21 -4.75 -5.58
CA VAL A 8 18.53 -4.77 -6.20
C VAL A 8 18.58 -6.00 -7.11
N ASN A 9 19.04 -5.83 -8.33
CA ASN A 9 19.38 -6.94 -9.22
C ASN A 9 20.84 -6.78 -9.69
N ALA A 10 21.40 -7.88 -10.20
CA ALA A 10 22.78 -7.89 -10.65
C ALA A 10 22.95 -8.79 -11.87
N ALA A 11 23.79 -8.36 -12.80
CA ALA A 11 24.33 -9.15 -13.88
C ALA A 11 25.85 -9.17 -13.72
N ILE A 12 26.40 -10.33 -13.36
CA ILE A 12 27.83 -10.48 -13.06
C ILE A 12 28.40 -11.59 -13.93
N PHE A 13 29.36 -11.20 -14.77
CA PHE A 13 30.12 -12.08 -15.66
C PHE A 13 31.58 -12.08 -15.22
N VAL A 14 32.15 -13.26 -14.97
CA VAL A 14 33.56 -13.44 -14.59
C VAL A 14 34.07 -14.69 -15.29
N VAL A 15 35.18 -14.58 -16.02
CA VAL A 15 35.87 -15.70 -16.67
C VAL A 15 37.14 -16.01 -15.91
N VAL A 16 37.29 -17.26 -15.45
CA VAL A 16 38.49 -17.74 -14.75
C VAL A 16 39.21 -18.81 -15.58
N ASN A 17 40.54 -18.79 -15.57
CA ASN A 17 41.35 -19.83 -16.19
C ASN A 17 41.58 -21.03 -15.23
N ALA A 18 42.34 -22.03 -15.68
CA ALA A 18 42.63 -23.24 -14.90
C ALA A 18 43.39 -22.99 -13.58
N THR A 19 44.03 -21.83 -13.41
CA THR A 19 44.74 -21.43 -12.18
C THR A 19 43.93 -20.42 -11.34
N ASN A 20 42.62 -20.30 -11.58
CA ASN A 20 41.70 -19.37 -10.93
C ASN A 20 42.06 -17.88 -11.11
N VAL A 21 42.79 -17.53 -12.19
CA VAL A 21 43.05 -16.14 -12.56
C VAL A 21 41.87 -15.62 -13.38
N VAL A 22 41.36 -14.45 -13.02
CA VAL A 22 40.29 -13.78 -13.77
C VAL A 22 40.86 -13.18 -15.05
N THR A 23 40.28 -13.55 -16.19
CA THR A 23 40.72 -13.12 -17.54
C THR A 23 39.78 -12.13 -18.19
N ALA A 24 38.52 -12.07 -17.76
CA ALA A 24 37.55 -11.05 -18.17
C ALA A 24 36.47 -10.90 -17.09
N SER A 25 35.92 -9.71 -16.94
CA SER A 25 34.76 -9.47 -16.08
C SER A 25 33.85 -8.35 -16.59
N THR A 26 32.57 -8.43 -16.23
CA THR A 26 31.59 -7.35 -16.40
C THR A 26 30.62 -7.42 -15.25
N ILE A 27 30.49 -6.33 -14.50
CA ILE A 27 29.77 -6.28 -13.22
C ILE A 27 28.79 -5.13 -13.28
N VAL A 28 27.50 -5.46 -13.25
CA VAL A 28 26.42 -4.47 -13.35
C VAL A 28 25.39 -4.73 -12.26
N PHE A 29 24.96 -3.66 -11.58
CA PHE A 29 23.89 -3.69 -10.59
C PHE A 29 22.78 -2.72 -10.98
N GLY A 30 21.52 -3.13 -10.82
CA GLY A 30 20.35 -2.27 -10.95
C GLY A 30 19.72 -1.99 -9.59
N GLY A 31 19.08 -0.82 -9.44
CA GLY A 31 18.43 -0.42 -8.19
C GLY A 31 19.39 0.15 -7.14
N VAL A 32 20.62 0.50 -7.51
CA VAL A 32 21.67 0.92 -6.58
C VAL A 32 22.31 2.28 -6.90
N GLY A 33 22.08 2.82 -8.10
CA GLY A 33 22.51 4.17 -8.47
C GLY A 33 21.60 5.24 -7.87
N PRO A 34 21.88 6.53 -8.13
CA PRO A 34 20.94 7.62 -7.87
C PRO A 34 19.60 7.32 -8.53
N ASP A 35 18.50 7.58 -7.84
CA ASP A 35 17.13 7.28 -8.32
C ASP A 35 16.93 5.82 -8.76
N ASP A 36 17.59 4.88 -8.06
CA ASP A 36 17.51 3.44 -8.31
C ASP A 36 17.97 3.02 -9.72
N THR A 37 18.83 3.82 -10.33
CA THR A 37 19.41 3.56 -11.65
C THR A 37 20.45 2.43 -11.62
N LEU A 38 20.91 2.08 -12.84
CA LEU A 38 21.90 1.05 -13.10
C LEU A 38 23.33 1.60 -12.93
N VAL A 39 24.19 0.81 -12.29
CA VAL A 39 25.61 1.12 -12.08
C VAL A 39 26.45 -0.03 -12.65
N ARG A 40 27.39 0.31 -13.53
CA ARG A 40 28.44 -0.60 -13.98
C ARG A 40 29.71 -0.39 -13.16
N CYS A 41 30.20 -1.45 -12.54
CA CYS A 41 31.28 -1.41 -11.56
C CYS A 41 32.66 -1.60 -12.22
N THR A 42 33.05 -0.65 -13.08
CA THR A 42 34.32 -0.70 -13.83
C THR A 42 35.58 -0.69 -12.97
N GLN A 43 35.58 -0.02 -11.81
CA GLN A 43 36.70 -0.02 -10.89
C GLN A 43 36.88 -1.40 -10.26
N THR A 44 35.77 -2.07 -9.93
CA THR A 44 35.75 -3.45 -9.45
C THR A 44 36.19 -4.42 -10.55
N GLU A 45 35.73 -4.24 -11.79
CA GLU A 45 36.17 -5.01 -12.97
C GLU A 45 37.70 -4.93 -13.13
N ASN A 46 38.26 -3.72 -13.08
CA ASN A 46 39.71 -3.50 -13.16
C ASN A 46 40.45 -4.08 -11.95
N ALA A 47 39.88 -3.99 -10.75
CA ALA A 47 40.50 -4.49 -9.53
C ALA A 47 40.61 -6.01 -9.49
N ILE A 48 39.73 -6.74 -10.18
CA ILE A 48 39.76 -8.22 -10.22
C ILE A 48 40.50 -8.77 -11.45
N GLN A 49 40.64 -7.99 -12.52
CA GLN A 49 41.33 -8.40 -13.75
C GLN A 49 42.76 -8.91 -13.46
N ASP A 50 43.10 -10.05 -14.06
CA ASP A 50 44.39 -10.75 -13.95
C ASP A 50 44.78 -11.14 -12.52
N GLN A 51 43.81 -11.22 -11.60
CA GLN A 51 44.03 -11.63 -10.20
C GLN A 51 43.60 -13.07 -9.96
N VAL A 52 44.35 -13.79 -9.11
CA VAL A 52 43.96 -15.10 -8.60
C VAL A 52 42.85 -14.95 -7.56
N LEU A 53 41.77 -15.71 -7.72
CA LEU A 53 40.68 -15.75 -6.75
C LEU A 53 41.11 -16.40 -5.43
N THR A 54 41.32 -15.55 -4.43
CA THR A 54 41.71 -15.87 -3.05
C THR A 54 40.84 -15.08 -2.07
N THR A 55 40.82 -15.48 -0.79
CA THR A 55 40.12 -14.72 0.27
C THR A 55 40.59 -13.26 0.35
N ALA A 56 41.88 -13.01 0.15
CA ALA A 56 42.44 -11.66 0.12
C ALA A 56 41.92 -10.84 -1.08
N SER A 57 41.87 -11.45 -2.27
CA SER A 57 41.31 -10.79 -3.47
C SER A 57 39.82 -10.50 -3.33
N LEU A 58 39.06 -11.41 -2.69
CA LEU A 58 37.63 -11.22 -2.39
C LEU A 58 37.43 -10.01 -1.48
N GLN A 59 38.15 -9.92 -0.37
CA GLN A 59 38.02 -8.79 0.56
C GLN A 59 38.36 -7.46 -0.13
N ARG A 60 39.49 -7.41 -0.84
CA ARG A 60 39.93 -6.21 -1.56
C ARG A 60 38.90 -5.76 -2.61
N THR A 61 38.40 -6.69 -3.43
CA THR A 61 37.41 -6.35 -4.47
C THR A 61 36.05 -6.01 -3.88
N LEU A 62 35.68 -6.58 -2.74
CA LEU A 62 34.47 -6.21 -2.00
C LEU A 62 34.55 -4.77 -1.47
N ASP A 63 35.72 -4.35 -0.98
CA ASP A 63 35.95 -2.98 -0.52
C ASP A 63 35.85 -1.99 -1.69
N VAL A 64 36.46 -2.31 -2.84
CA VAL A 64 36.33 -1.53 -4.08
C VAL A 64 34.87 -1.45 -4.53
N LEU A 65 34.16 -2.58 -4.59
CA LEU A 65 32.75 -2.62 -5.00
C LEU A 65 31.85 -1.80 -4.09
N THR A 66 32.08 -1.91 -2.77
CA THR A 66 31.31 -1.16 -1.78
C THR A 66 31.50 0.34 -1.96
N ASN A 67 32.73 0.79 -2.19
CA ASN A 67 33.05 2.19 -2.42
C ASN A 67 32.61 2.70 -3.80
N GLU A 68 32.59 1.83 -4.81
CA GLU A 68 32.16 2.18 -6.16
C GLU A 68 30.64 2.31 -6.26
N VAL A 69 29.88 1.44 -5.60
CA VAL A 69 28.41 1.53 -5.55
C VAL A 69 27.98 2.62 -4.55
N ASN A 70 28.62 2.69 -3.39
CA ASN A 70 28.42 3.70 -2.34
C ASN A 70 26.94 4.08 -2.08
N ASN A 71 26.07 3.07 -2.02
CA ASN A 71 24.65 3.31 -1.79
C ASN A 71 24.39 3.57 -0.28
N PRO A 72 23.69 4.66 0.08
CA PRO A 72 23.44 5.00 1.49
C PRO A 72 22.43 4.07 2.18
N ASP A 73 21.64 3.29 1.43
CA ASP A 73 20.71 2.32 1.98
C ASP A 73 21.47 1.08 2.49
N PRO A 74 21.45 0.79 3.81
CA PRO A 74 22.19 -0.33 4.39
C PRO A 74 21.70 -1.69 3.90
N PHE A 75 20.40 -1.84 3.56
CA PHE A 75 19.88 -3.07 2.98
C PHE A 75 20.43 -3.29 1.58
N LYS A 76 20.33 -2.29 0.70
CA LYS A 76 20.86 -2.39 -0.67
C LYS A 76 22.36 -2.64 -0.68
N GLY A 77 23.11 -1.92 0.16
CA GLY A 77 24.54 -2.15 0.35
C GLY A 77 24.86 -3.58 0.80
N SER A 78 24.09 -4.15 1.72
CA SER A 78 24.24 -5.55 2.14
C SER A 78 23.96 -6.56 1.01
N VAL A 79 22.94 -6.29 0.18
CA VAL A 79 22.57 -7.14 -0.96
C VAL A 79 23.66 -7.14 -2.03
N VAL A 80 24.26 -6.00 -2.34
CA VAL A 80 25.40 -5.88 -3.27
C VAL A 80 26.58 -6.76 -2.80
N ARG A 81 26.96 -6.64 -1.53
CA ARG A 81 28.02 -7.46 -0.93
C ARG A 81 27.70 -8.95 -1.02
N THR A 82 26.44 -9.31 -0.80
CA THR A 82 25.96 -10.70 -0.87
C THR A 82 26.02 -11.25 -2.30
N PHE A 83 25.63 -10.47 -3.32
CA PHE A 83 25.76 -10.88 -4.72
C PHE A 83 27.22 -11.11 -5.11
N TRP A 84 28.12 -10.23 -4.67
CA TRP A 84 29.55 -10.40 -4.91
C TRP A 84 30.09 -11.66 -4.27
N TYR A 85 29.75 -11.86 -2.99
CA TYR A 85 30.15 -13.05 -2.25
C TYR A 85 29.68 -14.34 -2.93
N LYS A 86 28.41 -14.41 -3.34
CA LYS A 86 27.85 -15.56 -4.08
C LYS A 86 28.57 -15.80 -5.41
N THR A 87 28.92 -14.74 -6.12
CA THR A 87 29.68 -14.83 -7.37
C THR A 87 31.05 -15.45 -7.14
N MET A 88 31.79 -14.97 -6.12
CA MET A 88 33.12 -15.48 -5.82
C MET A 88 33.10 -16.95 -5.38
N LEU A 89 32.13 -17.36 -4.57
CA LEU A 89 31.95 -18.77 -4.20
C LEU A 89 31.61 -19.67 -5.40
N LYS A 90 30.87 -19.15 -6.38
CA LYS A 90 30.54 -19.87 -7.61
C LYS A 90 31.75 -19.97 -8.55
N ALA A 91 32.54 -18.90 -8.67
CA ALA A 91 33.71 -18.84 -9.54
C ALA A 91 34.92 -19.62 -8.99
N ALA A 92 35.12 -19.62 -7.67
CA ALA A 92 36.16 -20.37 -6.98
C ALA A 92 35.58 -21.13 -5.77
N PRO A 93 35.05 -22.35 -5.98
CA PRO A 93 34.46 -23.15 -4.90
C PRO A 93 35.42 -23.46 -3.74
N SER A 94 36.73 -23.38 -3.96
CA SER A 94 37.76 -23.49 -2.92
C SER A 94 37.70 -22.39 -1.87
N LEU A 95 37.05 -21.26 -2.16
CA LEU A 95 36.79 -20.19 -1.19
C LEU A 95 35.65 -20.56 -0.22
N SER A 96 34.85 -21.57 -0.53
CA SER A 96 33.73 -22.00 0.30
C SER A 96 34.18 -22.95 1.41
N SER A 97 33.80 -22.67 2.65
CA SER A 97 33.82 -23.66 3.72
C SER A 97 32.56 -24.55 3.65
N ALA A 98 32.54 -25.64 4.43
CA ALA A 98 31.34 -26.49 4.56
C ALA A 98 30.11 -25.70 5.06
N ALA A 99 30.32 -24.71 5.95
CA ALA A 99 29.26 -23.87 6.48
C ALA A 99 28.69 -22.88 5.45
N LEU A 100 29.49 -22.49 4.46
CA LEU A 100 29.16 -21.45 3.48
C LEU A 100 28.65 -22.00 2.13
N LYS A 101 28.76 -23.32 1.95
CA LYS A 101 28.41 -24.03 0.70
C LYS A 101 26.96 -23.81 0.26
N SER A 102 26.04 -23.61 1.20
CA SER A 102 24.62 -23.36 0.91
C SER A 102 24.35 -21.95 0.37
N GLY A 103 25.26 -20.99 0.59
CA GLY A 103 25.08 -19.59 0.17
C GLY A 103 25.01 -19.38 -1.34
N VAL A 104 25.59 -20.31 -2.11
CA VAL A 104 25.57 -20.29 -3.59
C VAL A 104 24.22 -20.74 -4.15
N ASN A 105 23.51 -21.60 -3.42
CA ASN A 105 22.29 -22.21 -3.92
C ASN A 105 21.09 -21.28 -3.77
N GLU A 106 20.25 -21.26 -4.80
CA GLU A 106 18.93 -20.68 -4.69
C GLU A 106 18.06 -21.56 -3.80
N LEU A 107 17.25 -20.94 -2.95
CA LEU A 107 16.26 -21.67 -2.15
C LEU A 107 15.16 -22.18 -3.09
N PRO A 108 14.98 -23.49 -3.31
CA PRO A 108 13.95 -23.97 -4.23
C PRO A 108 12.56 -23.73 -3.63
N ARG A 109 11.59 -23.35 -4.48
CA ARG A 109 10.18 -23.34 -4.09
C ARG A 109 9.65 -24.77 -4.21
N ARG A 110 9.24 -25.37 -3.10
CA ARG A 110 8.57 -26.68 -3.09
C ARG A 110 7.07 -26.50 -3.31
N VAL A 111 6.41 -27.53 -3.84
CA VAL A 111 4.95 -27.60 -3.85
C VAL A 111 4.47 -27.65 -2.39
N SER A 112 3.51 -26.80 -2.05
CA SER A 112 2.91 -26.79 -0.73
C SER A 112 2.07 -28.05 -0.51
N GLY A 113 2.14 -28.62 0.69
CA GLY A 113 1.29 -29.73 1.13
C GLY A 113 0.70 -29.43 2.51
N GLY A 114 -0.41 -30.08 2.85
CA GLY A 114 -1.07 -29.90 4.14
C GLY A 114 -1.98 -31.08 4.47
N GLN A 115 -2.28 -31.25 5.76
CA GLN A 115 -3.21 -32.26 6.27
C GLN A 115 -4.26 -31.55 7.13
N GLN A 116 -5.53 -31.92 6.94
CA GLN A 116 -6.64 -31.42 7.76
C GLN A 116 -7.35 -32.60 8.41
N VAL A 117 -7.69 -32.46 9.68
CA VAL A 117 -8.48 -33.43 10.44
C VAL A 117 -9.70 -32.70 10.96
N ILE A 118 -10.88 -33.08 10.45
CA ILE A 118 -12.15 -32.45 10.79
C ILE A 118 -12.98 -33.49 11.59
N PRO A 119 -13.36 -33.20 12.84
CA PRO A 119 -14.21 -34.10 13.61
C PRO A 119 -15.63 -34.13 13.03
N THR A 120 -16.22 -35.33 12.94
CA THR A 120 -17.61 -35.51 12.48
C THR A 120 -18.59 -35.57 13.65
N HIS A 121 -19.65 -34.77 13.60
CA HIS A 121 -20.74 -34.78 14.57
C HIS A 121 -22.02 -35.35 13.92
N LYS A 122 -22.34 -36.61 14.21
CA LYS A 122 -23.43 -37.33 13.52
C LYS A 122 -24.84 -36.82 13.88
N ASP A 123 -25.00 -36.28 15.09
CA ASP A 123 -26.33 -35.93 15.63
C ASP A 123 -26.73 -34.46 15.36
N SER A 124 -25.88 -33.68 14.68
CA SER A 124 -26.11 -32.25 14.43
C SER A 124 -26.21 -31.89 12.94
N ALA A 125 -26.25 -32.87 12.04
CA ALA A 125 -26.29 -32.62 10.61
C ALA A 125 -27.46 -31.67 10.21
N PRO A 126 -27.21 -30.64 9.39
CA PRO A 126 -25.98 -30.36 8.64
C PRO A 126 -24.88 -29.59 9.41
N VAL A 127 -25.14 -29.13 10.63
CA VAL A 127 -24.18 -28.39 11.46
C VAL A 127 -22.99 -29.29 11.82
N GLY A 128 -21.78 -28.85 11.47
CA GLY A 128 -20.53 -29.61 11.65
C GLY A 128 -20.09 -30.40 10.42
N ASN A 129 -20.90 -30.49 9.36
CA ASN A 129 -20.48 -31.10 8.10
C ASN A 129 -19.64 -30.12 7.27
N ALA A 130 -18.62 -30.63 6.58
CA ALA A 130 -17.79 -29.88 5.64
C ALA A 130 -18.55 -29.66 4.31
N ILE A 131 -19.59 -28.83 4.34
CA ILE A 131 -20.41 -28.51 3.17
C ILE A 131 -19.65 -27.49 2.30
N PRO A 132 -19.45 -27.76 1.00
CA PRO A 132 -18.87 -26.78 0.09
C PRO A 132 -19.68 -25.48 0.07
N LYS A 133 -18.99 -24.34 -0.09
CA LYS A 133 -19.64 -23.03 -0.26
C LYS A 133 -20.69 -23.13 -1.38
N LEU A 134 -21.93 -22.74 -1.10
CA LEU A 134 -23.06 -22.93 -2.02
C LEU A 134 -22.82 -22.32 -3.42
N SER A 135 -22.10 -21.20 -3.49
CA SER A 135 -21.77 -20.51 -4.74
C SER A 135 -20.44 -20.93 -5.37
N SER A 136 -19.75 -21.97 -4.88
CA SER A 136 -18.44 -22.38 -5.38
C SER A 136 -18.43 -22.66 -6.87
N ASN A 137 -19.44 -23.39 -7.37
CA ASN A 137 -19.55 -23.74 -8.78
C ASN A 137 -19.66 -22.50 -9.66
N LEU A 138 -20.47 -21.51 -9.24
CA LEU A 138 -20.64 -20.24 -9.95
C LEU A 138 -19.35 -19.40 -9.94
N LEU A 139 -18.61 -19.42 -8.83
CA LEU A 139 -17.35 -18.70 -8.70
C LEU A 139 -16.26 -19.28 -9.60
N VAL A 140 -16.17 -20.60 -9.71
CA VAL A 140 -15.15 -21.25 -10.55
C VAL A 140 -15.52 -21.28 -12.03
N SER A 141 -16.81 -21.19 -12.38
CA SER A 141 -17.29 -21.06 -13.76
C SER A 141 -17.25 -19.62 -14.29
N GLY A 142 -17.14 -18.63 -13.39
CA GLY A 142 -17.26 -17.21 -13.74
C GLY A 142 -18.71 -16.75 -13.95
N GLU A 143 -19.70 -17.53 -13.52
CA GLU A 143 -21.13 -17.21 -13.62
C GLU A 143 -21.65 -16.40 -12.42
N ALA A 144 -20.88 -16.36 -11.32
CA ALA A 144 -21.17 -15.49 -10.19
C ALA A 144 -21.02 -14.03 -10.61
N LYS A 145 -22.09 -13.24 -10.45
CA LYS A 145 -22.11 -11.82 -10.82
C LYS A 145 -21.65 -10.94 -9.66
N TYR A 146 -20.71 -10.05 -9.95
CA TYR A 146 -20.28 -8.93 -9.13
C TYR A 146 -20.86 -7.62 -9.66
N VAL A 147 -20.69 -6.51 -8.94
CA VAL A 147 -21.32 -5.23 -9.29
C VAL A 147 -20.88 -4.76 -10.68
N ALA A 148 -19.59 -4.89 -10.98
CA ALA A 148 -19.01 -4.47 -12.26
C ALA A 148 -19.33 -5.44 -13.43
N ASP A 149 -19.89 -6.62 -13.16
CA ASP A 149 -20.27 -7.60 -14.20
C ASP A 149 -21.66 -7.29 -14.79
N MET A 150 -22.39 -6.35 -14.19
CA MET A 150 -23.72 -5.98 -14.64
C MET A 150 -23.62 -5.29 -16.02
N PRO A 151 -24.47 -5.68 -16.99
CA PRO A 151 -24.39 -5.13 -18.33
C PRO A 151 -24.68 -3.62 -18.34
N PRO A 152 -23.99 -2.84 -19.18
CA PRO A 152 -24.25 -1.42 -19.27
C PRO A 152 -25.67 -1.17 -19.77
N ILE A 153 -26.36 -0.22 -19.11
CA ILE A 153 -27.68 0.25 -19.53
C ILE A 153 -27.55 1.46 -20.47
N PRO A 154 -28.51 1.70 -21.38
CA PRO A 154 -28.51 2.91 -22.20
C PRO A 154 -28.42 4.18 -21.33
N GLY A 155 -27.45 5.04 -21.65
CA GLY A 155 -27.22 6.27 -20.89
C GLY A 155 -26.39 6.11 -19.60
N LEU A 156 -25.84 4.91 -19.33
CA LEU A 156 -24.90 4.72 -18.21
C LEU A 156 -23.71 5.68 -18.34
N LEU A 157 -23.40 6.38 -17.24
CA LEU A 157 -22.21 7.21 -17.09
C LEU A 157 -21.22 6.55 -16.13
N TYR A 158 -19.95 6.85 -16.31
CA TYR A 158 -18.86 6.38 -15.47
C TYR A 158 -18.32 7.53 -14.64
N GLY A 159 -18.13 7.27 -13.34
CA GLY A 159 -17.62 8.23 -12.38
C GLY A 159 -16.12 8.08 -12.13
N ALA A 160 -15.40 9.19 -12.04
CA ALA A 160 -14.02 9.22 -11.55
C ALA A 160 -13.87 10.31 -10.48
N LEU A 161 -13.37 9.92 -9.30
CA LEU A 161 -13.17 10.84 -8.19
C LEU A 161 -12.00 11.80 -8.48
N VAL A 162 -12.20 13.06 -8.11
CA VAL A 162 -11.12 14.04 -8.02
C VAL A 162 -10.59 14.00 -6.61
N PHE A 163 -9.29 13.71 -6.45
CA PHE A 163 -8.65 13.60 -5.15
C PHE A 163 -7.74 14.78 -4.85
N SER A 164 -7.68 15.17 -3.58
CA SER A 164 -6.72 16.15 -3.11
C SER A 164 -5.30 15.62 -3.19
N THR A 165 -4.38 16.40 -3.76
CA THR A 165 -2.95 16.06 -3.87
C THR A 165 -2.10 16.67 -2.76
N GLN A 166 -2.68 17.54 -1.92
CA GLN A 166 -1.98 18.22 -0.83
C GLN A 166 -2.76 18.19 0.47
N ALA A 167 -2.03 18.09 1.59
CA ALA A 167 -2.59 18.15 2.94
C ALA A 167 -1.50 18.50 3.97
N PRO A 168 -1.88 18.97 5.18
CA PRO A 168 -3.15 19.62 5.45
C PRO A 168 -3.20 20.96 4.70
N LYS A 169 -4.30 21.24 3.99
CA LYS A 169 -4.46 22.46 3.20
C LYS A 169 -5.91 22.92 3.19
N ARG A 170 -6.10 24.24 3.07
CA ARG A 170 -7.40 24.85 2.75
C ARG A 170 -7.64 24.73 1.25
N VAL A 171 -8.79 24.22 0.81
CA VAL A 171 -9.15 24.20 -0.62
C VAL A 171 -9.69 25.59 -0.98
N LEU A 172 -8.99 26.36 -1.82
CA LEU A 172 -9.41 27.72 -2.19
C LEU A 172 -10.24 27.75 -3.46
N GLN A 173 -9.97 26.85 -4.39
CA GLN A 173 -10.66 26.78 -5.68
C GLN A 173 -10.52 25.37 -6.26
N ILE A 174 -11.57 24.92 -6.94
CA ILE A 174 -11.59 23.76 -7.83
C ILE A 174 -11.94 24.29 -9.22
N ASP A 175 -11.01 24.20 -10.18
CA ASP A 175 -11.21 24.58 -11.58
C ASP A 175 -11.35 23.31 -12.43
N ASP A 176 -12.57 23.05 -12.88
CA ASP A 176 -12.98 21.92 -13.69
C ASP A 176 -13.20 22.29 -15.17
N ALA A 177 -12.87 23.52 -15.59
CA ALA A 177 -13.18 24.02 -16.93
C ALA A 177 -12.45 23.23 -18.04
N ALA A 178 -11.26 22.72 -17.76
CA ALA A 178 -10.55 21.82 -18.68
C ALA A 178 -11.24 20.46 -18.79
N ALA A 179 -11.66 19.88 -17.67
CA ALA A 179 -12.38 18.62 -17.62
C ALA A 179 -13.72 18.71 -18.38
N ARG A 180 -14.53 19.74 -18.13
CA ARG A 180 -15.82 19.95 -18.80
C ARG A 180 -15.74 20.12 -20.32
N ARG A 181 -14.61 20.60 -20.83
CA ARG A 181 -14.38 20.76 -22.29
C ARG A 181 -13.96 19.46 -22.98
N MET A 182 -13.60 18.43 -22.22
CA MET A 182 -13.18 17.16 -22.78
C MET A 182 -14.37 16.42 -23.41
N PRO A 183 -14.27 15.97 -24.68
CA PRO A 183 -15.34 15.23 -25.32
C PRO A 183 -15.73 13.97 -24.53
N GLY A 184 -17.03 13.77 -24.32
CA GLY A 184 -17.57 12.63 -23.58
C GLY A 184 -17.75 12.90 -22.08
N VAL A 185 -17.23 14.00 -21.54
CA VAL A 185 -17.61 14.46 -20.19
C VAL A 185 -19.02 15.01 -20.22
N VAL A 186 -19.84 14.56 -19.28
CA VAL A 186 -21.24 14.96 -19.14
C VAL A 186 -21.39 15.98 -18.02
N ASP A 187 -20.77 15.73 -16.85
CA ASP A 187 -20.84 16.65 -15.73
C ASP A 187 -19.65 16.48 -14.77
N VAL A 188 -19.48 17.47 -13.90
CA VAL A 188 -18.56 17.44 -12.75
C VAL A 188 -19.34 17.88 -11.52
N VAL A 189 -19.39 17.01 -10.51
CA VAL A 189 -20.14 17.21 -9.26
C VAL A 189 -19.17 17.52 -8.14
N THR A 190 -19.47 18.54 -7.35
CA THR A 190 -18.68 18.99 -6.19
C THR A 190 -19.55 19.04 -4.93
N ALA A 191 -18.96 19.44 -3.80
CA ALA A 191 -19.71 19.63 -2.55
C ALA A 191 -20.88 20.62 -2.68
N GLY A 192 -20.81 21.58 -3.61
CA GLY A 192 -21.85 22.60 -3.82
C GLY A 192 -23.12 22.05 -4.49
N ASP A 193 -23.03 20.88 -5.12
CA ASP A 193 -24.11 20.25 -5.86
C ASP A 193 -24.92 19.27 -5.00
N ILE A 194 -24.51 19.06 -3.74
CA ILE A 194 -25.18 18.16 -2.80
C ILE A 194 -26.44 18.84 -2.25
N PRO A 195 -27.65 18.32 -2.52
CA PRO A 195 -28.89 18.95 -2.05
C PRO A 195 -29.11 18.76 -0.54
N GLY A 196 -28.62 17.66 0.01
CA GLY A 196 -28.79 17.25 1.40
C GLY A 196 -27.62 17.59 2.31
N THR A 197 -27.20 16.64 3.13
CA THR A 197 -26.01 16.78 3.96
C THR A 197 -24.76 16.35 3.18
N ASN A 198 -23.69 17.12 3.29
CA ASN A 198 -22.37 16.70 2.81
C ASN A 198 -21.63 15.84 3.84
N LEU A 199 -22.25 15.48 4.97
CA LEU A 199 -21.65 14.67 6.02
C LEU A 199 -22.01 13.19 5.84
N VAL A 200 -21.00 12.31 5.89
CA VAL A 200 -21.11 10.87 5.70
C VAL A 200 -20.51 10.10 6.88
N GLY A 201 -20.63 8.77 6.85
CA GLY A 201 -20.13 7.91 7.92
C GLY A 201 -20.92 8.10 9.21
N ASP A 202 -20.22 8.40 10.30
CA ASP A 202 -20.81 8.76 11.60
C ASP A 202 -21.20 10.24 11.70
N GLY A 203 -21.17 10.97 10.58
CA GLY A 203 -21.53 12.38 10.49
C GLY A 203 -20.36 13.34 10.72
N THR A 204 -19.12 12.83 10.80
CA THR A 204 -17.93 13.66 11.04
C THR A 204 -17.12 13.95 9.78
N GLU A 205 -17.31 13.17 8.72
CA GLU A 205 -16.53 13.26 7.48
C GLU A 205 -17.35 13.87 6.34
N THR A 206 -16.72 14.67 5.48
CA THR A 206 -17.39 15.20 4.28
C THR A 206 -17.32 14.23 3.11
N LEU A 207 -18.41 14.08 2.34
CA LEU A 207 -18.40 13.33 1.08
C LEU A 207 -17.41 13.94 0.08
N PHE A 208 -17.52 15.26 -0.12
CA PHE A 208 -16.56 16.06 -0.87
C PHE A 208 -16.08 17.24 -0.03
N VAL A 209 -14.77 17.49 0.01
CA VAL A 209 -14.24 18.67 0.71
C VAL A 209 -14.74 19.93 -0.01
N PRO A 210 -15.47 20.83 0.67
CA PRO A 210 -16.01 22.03 0.03
C PRO A 210 -14.91 23.05 -0.28
N ILE A 211 -15.22 24.00 -1.16
CA ILE A 211 -14.42 25.21 -1.31
C ILE A 211 -14.41 25.95 0.04
N TYR A 212 -13.23 26.40 0.44
CA TYR A 212 -12.88 26.87 1.78
C TYR A 212 -12.94 25.81 2.90
N GLY A 213 -13.05 24.53 2.55
CA GLY A 213 -12.94 23.40 3.47
C GLY A 213 -11.49 22.95 3.74
N SER A 214 -11.32 22.13 4.77
CA SER A 214 -10.04 21.56 5.20
C SER A 214 -9.78 20.21 4.53
N SER A 215 -8.76 20.13 3.65
CA SER A 215 -8.23 18.87 3.13
C SER A 215 -7.12 18.36 4.07
N LEU A 216 -7.45 17.39 4.93
CA LEU A 216 -6.57 16.94 6.01
C LEU A 216 -5.60 15.80 5.61
N TYR A 217 -5.87 15.12 4.49
CA TYR A 217 -5.03 14.04 3.98
C TYR A 217 -5.00 14.03 2.45
N VAL A 218 -3.90 13.53 1.88
CA VAL A 218 -3.79 13.27 0.43
C VAL A 218 -4.74 12.12 0.09
N GLY A 219 -5.56 12.29 -0.95
CA GLY A 219 -6.61 11.35 -1.31
C GLY A 219 -8.00 11.69 -0.79
N ALA A 220 -8.19 12.82 -0.09
CA ALA A 220 -9.54 13.31 0.24
C ALA A 220 -10.32 13.62 -1.04
N ALA A 221 -11.58 13.17 -1.13
CA ALA A 221 -12.42 13.40 -2.31
C ALA A 221 -12.86 14.87 -2.38
N LEU A 222 -12.73 15.47 -3.57
CA LEU A 222 -13.09 16.87 -3.85
C LEU A 222 -14.32 16.99 -4.76
N GLY A 223 -14.61 15.92 -5.50
CA GLY A 223 -15.72 15.86 -6.44
C GLY A 223 -15.68 14.58 -7.28
N LEU A 224 -16.59 14.50 -8.25
CA LEU A 224 -16.78 13.36 -9.15
C LEU A 224 -16.99 13.86 -10.58
N VAL A 225 -16.16 13.40 -11.52
CA VAL A 225 -16.39 13.60 -12.95
C VAL A 225 -17.24 12.46 -13.49
N LEU A 226 -18.28 12.79 -14.25
CA LEU A 226 -19.17 11.85 -14.94
C LEU A 226 -18.94 11.92 -16.45
N ALA A 227 -18.67 10.78 -17.09
CA ALA A 227 -18.42 10.71 -18.53
C ALA A 227 -19.02 9.47 -19.19
N THR A 228 -19.07 9.44 -20.52
CA THR A 228 -19.61 8.33 -21.31
C THR A 228 -18.73 7.08 -21.32
N SER A 229 -17.51 7.14 -20.76
CA SER A 229 -16.64 5.98 -20.56
C SER A 229 -15.75 6.17 -19.34
N ALA A 230 -15.32 5.06 -18.72
CA ALA A 230 -14.44 5.08 -17.56
C ALA A 230 -13.09 5.76 -17.85
N VAL A 231 -12.53 5.55 -19.05
CA VAL A 231 -11.27 6.16 -19.48
C VAL A 231 -11.40 7.67 -19.57
N VAL A 232 -12.46 8.18 -20.21
CA VAL A 232 -12.70 9.62 -20.33
C VAL A 232 -12.94 10.24 -18.96
N ALA A 233 -13.67 9.58 -18.06
CA ALA A 233 -13.88 10.07 -16.70
C ALA A 233 -12.55 10.21 -15.95
N GLN A 234 -11.68 9.20 -16.01
CA GLN A 234 -10.38 9.20 -15.34
C GLN A 234 -9.42 10.26 -15.92
N GLU A 235 -9.33 10.38 -17.24
CA GLU A 235 -8.52 11.41 -17.89
C GLU A 235 -9.02 12.80 -17.53
N ALA A 236 -10.33 13.05 -17.61
CA ALA A 236 -10.94 14.33 -17.26
C ALA A 236 -10.76 14.69 -15.78
N ALA A 237 -10.87 13.73 -14.86
CA ALA A 237 -10.61 13.96 -13.43
C ALA A 237 -9.16 14.43 -13.18
N SER A 238 -8.19 13.98 -13.97
CA SER A 238 -6.79 14.44 -13.88
C SER A 238 -6.57 15.88 -14.37
N LEU A 239 -7.53 16.45 -15.13
CA LEU A 239 -7.49 17.82 -15.64
C LEU A 239 -8.09 18.84 -14.67
N VAL A 240 -8.73 18.39 -13.59
CA VAL A 240 -9.29 19.28 -12.57
C VAL A 240 -8.15 19.87 -11.74
N ALA A 241 -8.01 21.18 -11.79
CA ALA A 241 -6.95 21.90 -11.09
C ALA A 241 -7.46 22.41 -9.73
N VAL A 242 -6.66 22.24 -8.69
CA VAL A 242 -7.04 22.63 -7.32
C VAL A 242 -6.03 23.62 -6.77
N THR A 243 -6.54 24.77 -6.30
CA THR A 243 -5.73 25.79 -5.63
C THR A 243 -5.79 25.58 -4.13
N TYR A 244 -4.62 25.46 -3.49
CA TYR A 244 -4.50 25.23 -2.06
C TYR A 244 -4.00 26.47 -1.32
N GLY A 245 -4.61 26.73 -0.16
CA GLY A 245 -4.25 27.77 0.78
C GLY A 245 -3.64 27.22 2.07
N VAL A 246 -3.21 28.15 2.92
CA VAL A 246 -2.80 27.83 4.30
C VAL A 246 -4.04 27.48 5.11
N LEU A 247 -3.88 26.53 6.04
CA LEU A 247 -4.87 26.20 7.05
C LEU A 247 -4.45 26.85 8.37
N ASP A 248 -4.97 28.03 8.69
CA ASP A 248 -4.60 28.84 9.87
C ASP A 248 -5.78 29.18 10.78
N ASP A 249 -7.01 29.04 10.29
CA ASP A 249 -8.28 29.27 10.99
C ASP A 249 -8.98 27.99 11.45
N ASP A 250 -8.40 26.81 11.19
CA ASP A 250 -8.96 25.53 11.66
C ASP A 250 -8.78 25.36 13.18
N PRO A 251 -9.85 25.06 13.94
CA PRO A 251 -9.80 25.03 15.39
C PRO A 251 -8.89 23.92 15.94
N PHE A 252 -8.66 22.86 15.18
CA PHE A 252 -7.86 21.73 15.62
C PHE A 252 -6.56 21.57 14.80
N TRP A 253 -6.62 21.82 13.50
CA TRP A 253 -5.53 21.53 12.58
C TRP A 253 -4.64 22.73 12.22
N SER A 254 -4.99 23.95 12.64
CA SER A 254 -4.21 25.17 12.33
C SER A 254 -2.77 25.15 12.86
N CYS A 255 -2.51 24.40 13.94
CA CYS A 255 -1.18 24.21 14.52
C CYS A 255 -0.29 23.28 13.67
N VAL A 256 -0.86 22.55 12.72
CA VAL A 256 -0.16 21.56 11.90
C VAL A 256 0.20 22.17 10.54
N LYS A 257 1.48 22.52 10.36
CA LYS A 257 1.97 23.13 9.11
C LYS A 257 2.48 22.12 8.07
N ALA A 258 2.68 20.86 8.47
CA ALA A 258 3.12 19.76 7.61
C ALA A 258 2.35 18.48 7.94
N PRO A 259 2.12 17.58 6.97
CA PRO A 259 1.37 16.34 7.22
C PRO A 259 1.95 15.53 8.37
N ILE A 260 1.07 15.12 9.30
CA ILE A 260 1.41 14.20 10.39
C ILE A 260 1.36 12.78 9.83
N VAL A 261 2.53 12.16 9.64
CA VAL A 261 2.65 10.83 9.01
C VAL A 261 3.09 9.73 9.98
N THR A 262 3.38 10.08 11.24
CA THR A 262 3.74 9.10 12.29
C THR A 262 2.98 9.39 13.59
N VAL A 263 2.81 8.34 14.41
CA VAL A 263 2.21 8.45 15.75
C VAL A 263 3.04 9.37 16.66
N GLU A 264 4.35 9.39 16.51
CA GLU A 264 5.24 10.28 17.27
C GLU A 264 4.98 11.75 16.93
N MET A 265 4.80 12.07 15.65
CA MET A 265 4.43 13.42 15.21
C MET A 265 3.06 13.82 15.78
N ALA A 266 2.07 12.93 15.73
CA ALA A 266 0.75 13.18 16.30
C ALA A 266 0.83 13.46 17.81
N ARG A 267 1.65 12.69 18.53
CA ARG A 267 1.87 12.88 19.97
C ARG A 267 2.56 14.20 20.30
N LYS A 268 3.57 14.58 19.51
CA LYS A 268 4.25 15.86 19.69
C LYS A 268 3.34 17.05 19.38
N ALA A 269 2.44 16.90 18.40
CA ALA A 269 1.48 17.91 18.00
C ALA A 269 0.20 17.93 18.87
N ASN A 270 0.03 16.95 19.78
CA ASN A 270 -1.15 16.77 20.61
C ASN A 270 -2.47 16.70 19.81
N THR A 271 -2.46 16.00 18.67
CA THR A 271 -3.61 15.90 17.76
C THR A 271 -4.44 14.63 17.97
N PHE A 272 -4.52 14.14 19.21
CA PHE A 272 -5.38 12.99 19.54
C PHE A 272 -6.78 13.49 19.89
N PRO A 273 -7.84 12.76 19.51
CA PRO A 273 -9.17 13.06 20.01
C PRO A 273 -9.17 12.95 21.53
N GLU A 274 -9.66 13.99 22.21
CA GLU A 274 -9.92 13.90 23.65
C GLU A 274 -11.00 12.86 23.89
N GLY A 275 -10.82 12.04 24.92
CA GLY A 275 -11.87 11.12 25.35
C GLY A 275 -12.94 11.86 26.14
N ASP A 276 -14.18 11.39 26.05
CA ASP A 276 -15.27 11.83 26.91
C ASP A 276 -15.85 10.66 27.73
N GLU A 277 -16.88 10.92 28.53
CA GLU A 277 -17.51 9.87 29.36
C GLU A 277 -18.14 8.73 28.53
N THR A 278 -18.55 9.01 27.31
CA THR A 278 -19.18 8.05 26.40
C THR A 278 -18.17 7.33 25.49
N ASN A 279 -17.03 7.97 25.22
CA ASN A 279 -15.94 7.44 24.42
C ASN A 279 -14.58 7.79 25.05
N PRO A 280 -14.22 7.13 26.17
CA PRO A 280 -12.97 7.41 26.88
C PRO A 280 -11.76 7.07 26.01
N ASN A 281 -10.74 7.93 26.05
CA ASN A 281 -9.47 7.74 25.37
C ASN A 281 -8.30 7.96 26.36
N PRO A 282 -7.59 6.90 26.77
CA PRO A 282 -7.71 5.52 26.31
C PRO A 282 -8.97 4.82 26.80
N MET A 283 -9.53 3.94 25.96
CA MET A 283 -10.68 3.12 26.35
C MET A 283 -10.25 2.08 27.39
N PRO A 284 -10.89 2.02 28.57
CA PRO A 284 -10.56 1.03 29.59
C PRO A 284 -10.94 -0.37 29.06
N LEU A 285 -9.98 -1.29 29.08
CA LEU A 285 -10.22 -2.68 28.70
C LEU A 285 -10.73 -3.47 29.91
N ALA A 286 -11.74 -4.32 29.68
CA ALA A 286 -12.20 -5.26 30.69
C ALA A 286 -11.10 -6.28 31.01
N GLY A 287 -10.87 -6.55 32.30
CA GLY A 287 -9.82 -7.46 32.77
C GLY A 287 -8.51 -6.77 33.19
N ASN A 288 -8.51 -5.45 33.35
CA ASN A 288 -7.44 -4.79 34.09
C ASN A 288 -7.36 -5.34 35.51
N ASP A 289 -6.16 -5.76 35.89
CA ASP A 289 -5.89 -6.26 37.23
C ASP A 289 -5.82 -5.08 38.22
N ASP A 290 -6.30 -5.28 39.44
CA ASP A 290 -6.15 -4.27 40.48
C ASP A 290 -4.65 -4.15 40.86
N HIS A 291 -4.22 -2.93 41.19
CA HIS A 291 -2.85 -2.65 41.65
C HIS A 291 -1.73 -3.01 40.64
N VAL A 292 -1.97 -2.91 39.33
CA VAL A 292 -0.98 -3.19 38.27
C VAL A 292 0.38 -2.52 38.52
N VAL A 293 0.39 -1.26 38.99
CA VAL A 293 1.62 -0.52 39.28
C VAL A 293 2.46 -1.22 40.35
N ASP A 294 1.83 -1.62 41.46
CA ASP A 294 2.50 -2.32 42.56
C ASP A 294 2.97 -3.71 42.13
N LYS A 295 2.17 -4.42 41.33
CA LYS A 295 2.51 -5.75 40.81
C LYS A 295 3.72 -5.70 39.87
N ILE A 296 3.79 -4.70 38.99
CA ILE A 296 4.96 -4.47 38.12
C ILE A 296 6.20 -4.12 38.95
N ALA A 297 6.06 -3.24 39.95
CA ALA A 297 7.18 -2.83 40.80
C ALA A 297 7.81 -4.00 41.59
N ASN A 298 6.97 -4.95 42.01
CA ASN A 298 7.39 -6.13 42.78
C ASN A 298 7.73 -7.36 41.91
N ALA A 299 7.61 -7.27 40.58
CA ALA A 299 7.89 -8.39 39.70
C ALA A 299 9.41 -8.74 39.70
N PRO A 300 9.78 -10.04 39.76
CA PRO A 300 11.20 -10.46 39.79
C PRO A 300 11.94 -10.15 38.49
N HIS A 301 11.22 -9.97 37.39
CA HIS A 301 11.75 -9.58 36.09
C HIS A 301 10.91 -8.45 35.53
N GLN A 302 11.58 -7.37 35.12
CA GLN A 302 10.95 -6.21 34.52
C GLN A 302 11.58 -6.00 33.14
N LEU A 303 10.76 -5.97 32.11
CA LEU A 303 11.18 -5.69 30.75
C LEU A 303 10.43 -4.46 30.24
N LYS A 304 11.18 -3.54 29.63
CA LYS A 304 10.61 -2.40 28.92
C LYS A 304 11.09 -2.47 27.47
N GLY A 305 10.15 -2.34 26.55
CA GLY A 305 10.43 -2.36 25.12
C GLY A 305 9.38 -1.58 24.35
N LYS A 306 9.65 -1.40 23.06
CA LYS A 306 8.72 -0.82 22.09
C LYS A 306 8.63 -1.79 20.91
N VAL A 307 7.43 -1.99 20.42
CA VAL A 307 7.16 -2.66 19.16
C VAL A 307 6.33 -1.72 18.29
N ASP A 308 6.68 -1.66 17.01
CA ASP A 308 5.94 -0.90 16.01
C ASP A 308 5.29 -1.89 15.04
N PHE A 309 4.01 -1.68 14.75
CA PHE A 309 3.27 -2.45 13.76
C PHE A 309 2.97 -1.58 12.54
N GLY A 310 3.27 -2.10 11.36
CA GLY A 310 2.93 -1.44 10.10
C GLY A 310 1.42 -1.45 9.86
N SER A 311 0.98 -0.60 8.92
CA SER A 311 -0.39 -0.63 8.43
C SER A 311 -0.63 -1.81 7.49
N GLN A 312 -1.90 -2.14 7.29
CA GLN A 312 -2.33 -3.17 6.34
C GLN A 312 -3.42 -2.58 5.43
N ARG A 313 -3.36 -2.93 4.15
CA ARG A 313 -4.46 -2.68 3.21
C ARG A 313 -5.29 -3.96 3.11
N HIS A 314 -6.61 -3.80 3.08
CA HIS A 314 -7.54 -4.93 2.91
C HIS A 314 -7.21 -5.75 1.66
N PHE A 315 -6.97 -5.07 0.53
CA PHE A 315 -6.63 -5.70 -0.75
C PHE A 315 -7.66 -6.75 -1.20
N TYR A 316 -8.95 -6.44 -1.02
CA TYR A 316 -10.02 -7.22 -1.61
C TYR A 316 -9.89 -7.25 -3.14
N MET A 317 -10.19 -8.40 -3.75
CA MET A 317 -10.01 -8.62 -5.19
C MET A 317 -11.04 -7.88 -6.05
N GLU A 318 -12.24 -7.63 -5.50
CA GLU A 318 -13.23 -6.71 -6.08
C GLU A 318 -13.02 -5.33 -5.46
N PRO A 319 -12.51 -4.32 -6.20
CA PRO A 319 -12.41 -2.95 -5.71
C PRO A 319 -13.80 -2.36 -5.39
N GLN A 320 -13.83 -1.25 -4.65
CA GLN A 320 -15.06 -0.51 -4.39
C GLN A 320 -15.81 -0.22 -5.70
N SER A 321 -17.03 -0.74 -5.80
CA SER A 321 -17.84 -0.73 -7.02
C SER A 321 -19.29 -0.44 -6.64
N THR A 322 -19.89 0.51 -7.36
CA THR A 322 -21.28 0.92 -7.17
C THR A 322 -21.90 1.29 -8.51
N THR A 323 -23.11 0.80 -8.76
CA THR A 323 -23.97 1.20 -9.87
C THR A 323 -25.29 1.71 -9.31
N VAL A 324 -25.71 2.90 -9.77
CA VAL A 324 -26.96 3.55 -9.34
C VAL A 324 -27.93 3.59 -10.51
N TYR A 325 -29.15 3.14 -10.27
CA TYR A 325 -30.24 3.17 -11.24
C TYR A 325 -31.32 4.12 -10.73
N PRO A 326 -31.61 5.22 -11.43
CA PRO A 326 -32.77 6.03 -11.12
C PRO A 326 -34.04 5.24 -11.45
N GLU A 327 -34.99 5.25 -10.53
CA GLU A 327 -36.31 4.63 -10.66
C GLU A 327 -37.38 5.76 -10.60
N GLU A 328 -38.66 5.38 -10.63
CA GLU A 328 -39.77 6.35 -10.52
C GLU A 328 -39.82 7.02 -9.14
N ASP A 329 -40.51 8.16 -9.03
CA ASP A 329 -40.79 8.85 -7.75
C ASP A 329 -39.55 9.16 -6.89
N GLN A 330 -38.48 9.68 -7.51
CA GLN A 330 -37.21 10.00 -6.83
C GLN A 330 -36.58 8.81 -6.09
N CYS A 331 -36.93 7.59 -6.48
CA CYS A 331 -36.31 6.38 -5.93
C CYS A 331 -35.03 6.03 -6.71
N TYR A 332 -34.08 5.43 -6.00
CA TYR A 332 -32.83 4.95 -6.58
C TYR A 332 -32.57 3.53 -6.12
N ARG A 333 -32.28 2.64 -7.07
CA ARG A 333 -31.74 1.32 -6.78
C ARG A 333 -30.23 1.40 -6.82
N VAL A 334 -29.58 1.07 -5.70
CA VAL A 334 -28.12 1.13 -5.56
C VAL A 334 -27.58 -0.29 -5.42
N GLU A 335 -26.81 -0.73 -6.41
CA GLU A 335 -26.05 -1.98 -6.36
C GLU A 335 -24.61 -1.64 -5.96
N THR A 336 -24.16 -2.08 -4.79
CA THR A 336 -22.83 -1.71 -4.26
C THR A 336 -22.17 -2.85 -3.51
N SER A 337 -20.85 -2.97 -3.65
CA SER A 337 -20.03 -3.92 -2.89
C SER A 337 -19.81 -3.40 -1.46
N THR A 338 -20.75 -3.71 -0.56
CA THR A 338 -20.73 -3.24 0.83
C THR A 338 -21.00 -4.35 1.85
N GLN A 339 -20.48 -4.16 3.06
CA GLN A 339 -20.82 -4.97 4.23
C GLN A 339 -21.95 -4.34 5.07
N ASN A 340 -22.33 -3.08 4.79
CA ASN A 340 -23.32 -2.32 5.56
C ASN A 340 -24.36 -1.67 4.63
N PRO A 341 -25.29 -2.44 4.04
CA PRO A 341 -26.30 -1.92 3.12
C PRO A 341 -27.23 -0.89 3.77
N SER A 342 -27.62 -1.09 5.03
CA SER A 342 -28.48 -0.14 5.76
C SER A 342 -27.81 1.21 5.98
N GLY A 343 -26.51 1.21 6.32
CA GLY A 343 -25.75 2.46 6.45
C GLY A 343 -25.62 3.19 5.11
N MET A 344 -25.39 2.46 4.01
CA MET A 344 -25.35 3.06 2.68
C MET A 344 -26.70 3.69 2.29
N GLN A 345 -27.81 3.02 2.58
CA GLN A 345 -29.15 3.56 2.35
C GLN A 345 -29.37 4.88 3.11
N GLN A 346 -29.01 4.92 4.39
CA GLN A 346 -29.16 6.13 5.21
C GLN A 346 -28.30 7.29 4.69
N VAL A 347 -27.03 7.02 4.34
CA VAL A 347 -26.12 8.03 3.81
C VAL A 347 -26.63 8.58 2.47
N VAL A 348 -27.03 7.71 1.53
CA VAL A 348 -27.56 8.13 0.23
C VAL A 348 -28.81 8.99 0.39
N ALA A 349 -29.76 8.58 1.24
CA ALA A 349 -30.96 9.36 1.51
C ALA A 349 -30.62 10.73 2.13
N ALA A 350 -29.70 10.78 3.09
CA ALA A 350 -29.30 12.03 3.73
C ALA A 350 -28.63 13.01 2.75
N VAL A 351 -27.85 12.50 1.79
CA VAL A 351 -27.20 13.30 0.73
C VAL A 351 -28.21 13.84 -0.29
N LEU A 352 -29.24 13.05 -0.64
CA LEU A 352 -30.20 13.41 -1.70
C LEU A 352 -31.44 14.18 -1.22
N LYS A 353 -31.73 14.19 0.09
CA LYS A 353 -32.97 14.76 0.69
C LYS A 353 -34.24 14.13 0.12
#